data_AF-A0ABD2I4Q9-F1
#
_entry.id   AF-A0ABD2I4Q9-F1
#
_cell.length_a   1.000
_cell.length_b   1.000
_cell.length_c   1.000
_cell.angle_alpha   90.00
_cell.angle_beta   90.00
_cell.angle_gamma   90.00
#
_symmetry.space_group_name_H-M   'P 1'
#
loop_
_entity.id
_entity.type
_entity.pdbx_description
1 polymer ?
#
loop_
_entity_poly.entity_id
_entity_poly.type
_entity_poly.pdbx_seq_one_letter_code
_entity_poly.pdbx_strand_id
1 'polypeptide(L)'
;MSLFSIFCFVFLLLRLNAMPTTRGRGDKNGTIRTVRALPPKYLQIRDYRKCTGIKDAGGWASLCLPSRQKTFCPDNAWDALNSLGENDRFPFC
;
A
#
# COMPACT_ATOMS: atom_id res chain seq x y z
N MET A 1 -26.58 -25.84 -37.59
CA MET A 1 -26.32 -25.32 -36.23
C MET A 1 -26.00 -23.83 -36.34
N SER A 2 -26.88 -23.00 -35.77
CA SER A 2 -27.08 -21.60 -36.14
C SER A 2 -25.91 -20.66 -35.82
N LEU A 3 -25.47 -19.92 -36.84
CA LEU A 3 -24.56 -18.75 -36.77
C LEU A 3 -24.99 -17.72 -35.71
N PHE A 4 -26.29 -17.62 -35.43
CA PHE A 4 -26.85 -16.79 -34.35
C PHE A 4 -26.34 -17.15 -32.95
N SER A 5 -26.05 -18.43 -32.69
CA SER A 5 -25.55 -18.88 -31.38
C SER A 5 -24.07 -18.52 -31.18
N ILE A 6 -23.29 -18.58 -32.26
CA ILE A 6 -21.86 -18.25 -32.25
C ILE A 6 -21.67 -16.74 -32.07
N PHE A 7 -22.45 -15.92 -32.78
CA PHE A 7 -22.42 -14.47 -32.61
C PHE A 7 -22.76 -14.04 -31.17
N CYS A 8 -23.72 -14.72 -30.54
CA CYS A 8 -24.11 -14.47 -29.16
C CYS A 8 -22.96 -14.79 -28.18
N PHE A 9 -22.30 -15.93 -28.36
CA PHE A 9 -21.15 -16.34 -27.54
C PHE A 9 -19.95 -15.38 -27.69
N VAL A 10 -19.63 -14.95 -28.92
CA VAL A 10 -18.54 -14.01 -29.17
C VAL A 10 -18.85 -12.64 -28.55
N PHE A 11 -20.09 -12.16 -28.63
CA PHE A 11 -20.49 -10.91 -27.98
C PHE A 11 -20.45 -10.98 -26.45
N LEU A 12 -20.85 -12.12 -25.86
CA LEU A 12 -20.81 -12.35 -24.41
C LEU A 12 -19.37 -12.40 -23.88
N LEU A 13 -18.45 -13.05 -24.60
CA LEU A 13 -17.04 -13.12 -24.22
C LEU A 13 -16.33 -11.76 -24.34
N LEU A 14 -16.73 -10.92 -25.29
CA LEU A 14 -16.16 -9.58 -25.44
C LEU A 14 -16.50 -8.64 -24.27
N ARG A 15 -17.59 -8.90 -23.54
CA ARG A 15 -18.05 -8.07 -22.40
C ARG A 15 -17.40 -8.42 -21.06
N LEU A 16 -16.72 -9.57 -20.93
CA LEU A 16 -16.09 -10.00 -19.66
C LEU A 16 -14.71 -9.38 -19.40
N ASN A 17 -14.04 -8.81 -20.41
CA ASN A 17 -12.69 -8.26 -20.26
C ASN A 17 -12.62 -6.79 -19.80
N ALA A 18 -13.77 -6.16 -19.51
CA ALA A 18 -13.83 -4.78 -19.07
C ALA A 18 -14.33 -4.69 -17.61
N MET A 19 -13.59 -5.30 -16.68
CA MET A 19 -13.83 -5.11 -15.24
C MET A 19 -12.71 -4.26 -14.63
N PRO A 20 -12.89 -2.93 -14.50
CA PRO A 20 -12.00 -2.13 -13.68
C PRO A 20 -12.17 -2.54 -12.21
N THR A 21 -11.12 -3.10 -11.62
CA THR A 21 -11.00 -3.22 -10.16
C THR A 21 -10.83 -1.80 -9.61
N THR A 22 -11.89 -1.24 -9.07
CA THR A 22 -11.82 -0.06 -8.20
C THR A 22 -12.54 -0.38 -6.91
N ARG A 23 -11.80 -0.90 -5.92
CA ARG A 23 -12.27 -1.00 -4.54
C ARG A 23 -12.08 0.38 -3.88
N GLY A 24 -12.95 1.32 -4.25
CA GLY A 24 -13.05 2.63 -3.62
C GLY A 24 -14.03 2.59 -2.46
N ARG A 25 -13.54 2.76 -1.23
CA ARG A 25 -14.38 3.02 -0.05
C ARG A 25 -14.91 4.45 -0.20
N GLY A 26 -16.21 4.61 -0.45
CA GLY A 26 -16.85 5.90 -0.72
C GLY A 26 -17.25 6.65 0.54
N ASP A 27 -16.82 7.91 0.64
CA ASP A 27 -17.28 8.88 1.62
C ASP A 27 -18.43 9.72 1.03
N LYS A 28 -19.51 9.91 1.80
CA LYS A 28 -20.80 10.49 1.37
C LYS A 28 -20.81 12.03 1.20
N ASN A 29 -19.71 12.66 0.81
CA ASN A 29 -19.69 14.10 0.57
C ASN A 29 -18.91 14.46 -0.70
N GLY A 30 -19.65 14.90 -1.72
CA GLY A 30 -19.16 15.10 -3.09
C GLY A 30 -18.23 16.31 -3.22
N THR A 31 -16.92 16.06 -3.16
CA THR A 31 -15.90 16.82 -3.88
C THR A 31 -14.73 15.87 -4.12
N ILE A 32 -14.57 15.36 -5.35
CA ILE A 32 -13.42 14.49 -5.70
C ILE A 32 -12.16 15.35 -5.68
N ARG A 33 -11.58 15.53 -4.49
CA ARG A 33 -10.20 15.98 -4.36
C ARG A 33 -9.37 14.75 -4.68
N THR A 34 -8.70 14.73 -5.84
CA THR A 34 -7.60 13.81 -6.06
C THR A 34 -6.50 14.17 -5.08
N VAL A 35 -6.60 13.69 -3.83
CA VAL A 35 -5.54 13.81 -2.84
C VAL A 35 -4.41 12.96 -3.39
N ARG A 36 -3.46 13.60 -4.07
CA ARG A 36 -2.16 12.98 -4.33
C ARG A 36 -1.56 12.74 -2.95
N ALA A 37 -1.71 11.52 -2.45
CA ALA A 37 -1.05 11.10 -1.23
C ALA A 37 0.45 11.27 -1.48
N LEU A 38 1.08 12.19 -0.77
CA LEU A 38 2.53 12.30 -0.83
C LEU A 38 3.09 10.96 -0.35
N PRO A 39 4.16 10.45 -1.00
CA PRO A 39 4.80 9.25 -0.52
C PRO A 39 5.27 9.48 0.93
N PRO A 40 5.10 8.49 1.80
CA PRO A 40 5.50 8.62 3.19
C PRO A 40 7.01 8.88 3.29
N LYS A 41 7.38 9.69 4.30
CA LYS A 41 8.74 10.23 4.43
C LYS A 41 9.81 9.16 4.62
N TYR A 42 9.49 8.05 5.26
CA TYR A 42 10.45 6.97 5.53
C TYR A 42 11.04 6.34 4.26
N LEU A 43 10.34 6.43 3.11
CA LEU A 43 10.85 5.94 1.83
C LEU A 43 12.06 6.72 1.33
N GLN A 44 12.22 7.96 1.80
CA GLN A 44 13.36 8.84 1.46
C GLN A 44 14.57 8.57 2.36
N ILE A 45 14.39 7.89 3.49
CA ILE A 45 15.46 7.54 4.41
C ILE A 45 16.23 6.35 3.84
N ARG A 46 17.52 6.54 3.54
CA ARG A 46 18.38 5.43 3.14
C ARG A 46 18.50 4.41 4.27
N ASP A 47 18.55 3.13 3.91
CA ASP A 47 18.76 2.03 4.85
C ASP A 47 17.66 1.85 5.91
N TYR A 48 16.49 2.49 5.77
CA TYR A 48 15.38 2.39 6.74
C TYR A 48 14.96 0.93 7.02
N ARG A 49 15.04 0.05 6.01
CA ARG A 49 14.71 -1.38 6.15
C ARG A 49 15.60 -2.12 7.15
N LYS A 50 16.83 -1.66 7.40
CA LYS A 50 17.73 -2.26 8.39
C LYS A 50 17.32 -1.90 9.82
N CYS A 51 16.64 -0.77 9.97
CA CYS A 51 16.15 -0.25 11.24
C CYS A 51 14.75 -0.76 11.57
N THR A 52 13.90 -0.96 10.56
CA THR A 52 12.52 -1.47 10.74
C THR A 52 12.49 -2.99 10.77
N GLY A 53 11.63 -3.55 11.61
CA GLY A 53 11.24 -4.96 11.57
C GLY A 53 9.98 -5.19 10.74
N ILE A 54 9.65 -6.47 10.56
CA ILE A 54 8.37 -6.91 10.02
C ILE A 54 7.69 -7.72 11.11
N LYS A 55 6.42 -7.42 11.40
CA LYS A 55 5.57 -8.24 12.27
C LYS A 55 4.36 -8.74 11.49
N ASP A 56 3.99 -9.98 11.76
CA ASP A 56 2.75 -10.55 11.23
C ASP A 56 1.56 -9.85 11.89
N ALA A 57 0.68 -9.28 11.08
CA ALA A 57 -0.51 -8.60 11.52
C ALA A 57 -1.79 -9.39 11.18
N GLY A 58 -1.71 -10.73 11.22
CA GLY A 58 -2.84 -11.63 11.00
C GLY A 58 -3.10 -11.90 9.53
N GLY A 59 -2.05 -12.23 8.77
CA GLY A 59 -2.14 -12.55 7.33
C GLY A 59 -1.52 -11.51 6.40
N TRP A 60 -0.84 -10.51 6.95
CA TRP A 60 -0.05 -9.55 6.20
C TRP A 60 1.15 -9.08 7.03
N ALA A 61 2.23 -8.76 6.33
CA ALA A 61 3.47 -8.27 6.91
C ALA A 61 3.39 -6.76 7.11
N SER A 62 3.35 -6.31 8.37
CA SER A 62 3.39 -4.88 8.71
C SER A 62 4.80 -4.47 9.14
N LEU A 63 5.24 -3.29 8.69
CA LEU A 63 6.49 -2.69 9.14
C LEU A 63 6.32 -2.18 10.58
N CYS A 64 7.31 -2.44 11.41
CA CYS A 64 7.32 -1.99 12.80
C CYS A 64 8.71 -1.46 13.18
N LEU A 65 8.78 -0.57 14.17
CA LEU A 65 10.06 -0.11 14.71
C LEU A 65 10.40 -0.93 15.96
N PRO A 66 11.59 -1.52 16.06
CA PRO A 66 12.02 -2.17 17.29
C PRO A 66 12.18 -1.15 18.42
N SER A 67 12.08 -1.56 19.69
CA SER A 67 12.28 -0.65 20.84
C SER A 67 13.73 -0.21 21.03
N ARG A 68 14.68 -0.90 20.39
CA ARG A 68 16.12 -0.59 20.45
C ARG A 68 16.70 -0.61 19.04
N GLN A 69 17.68 0.27 18.81
CA GLN A 69 18.41 0.32 17.55
C GLN A 69 19.16 -1.00 17.32
N LYS A 70 19.03 -1.56 16.11
CA LYS A 70 19.76 -2.77 15.71
C LYS A 70 21.19 -2.39 15.33
N THR A 71 22.15 -3.29 15.55
CA THR A 71 23.57 -3.08 15.19
C THR A 71 23.79 -2.75 13.71
N PHE A 72 22.92 -3.25 12.83
CA PHE A 72 22.99 -3.01 11.38
C PHE A 72 22.23 -1.76 10.93
N CYS A 73 21.55 -1.07 11.83
CA CYS A 73 20.83 0.17 11.55
C CYS A 73 21.80 1.36 11.76
N PRO A 74 22.08 2.15 10.72
CA PRO A 74 22.94 3.30 10.87
C PRO A 74 22.25 4.41 11.68
N ASP A 75 23.02 5.12 12.51
CA ASP A 75 22.49 6.11 13.46
C ASP A 75 21.67 7.19 12.77
N ASN A 76 22.13 7.66 11.61
CA ASN A 76 21.42 8.65 10.80
C ASN A 76 20.02 8.18 10.37
N ALA A 77 19.85 6.91 10.02
CA ALA A 77 18.56 6.36 9.63
C ALA A 77 17.67 6.16 10.86
N TRP A 78 18.25 5.72 11.99
CA TRP A 78 17.54 5.59 13.25
C TRP A 78 16.97 6.93 13.74
N ASP A 79 17.80 7.97 13.74
CA ASP A 79 17.41 9.32 14.13
C ASP A 79 16.36 9.89 13.17
N ALA A 80 16.56 9.70 11.86
CA ALA A 80 15.58 10.12 10.86
C ALA A 80 14.22 9.44 11.05
N LEU A 81 14.19 8.14 11.37
CA LEU A 81 12.95 7.40 11.65
C LEU A 81 12.27 7.86 12.93
N ASN A 82 13.04 8.16 13.99
CA ASN A 82 12.51 8.70 15.24
C ASN A 82 12.04 10.16 15.13
N SER A 83 12.59 10.90 14.18
CA SER A 83 12.19 12.29 13.87
C SER A 83 10.91 12.38 13.02
N LEU A 84 10.36 11.25 12.55
CA LEU A 84 9.12 11.23 11.79
C LEU A 84 7.94 11.69 12.66
N GLY A 85 7.02 12.44 12.03
CA GLY A 85 5.78 12.86 12.67
C GLY A 85 4.85 11.68 12.96
N GLU A 86 3.85 11.89 13.81
CA GLU A 86 2.93 10.87 14.30
C GLU A 86 2.28 10.02 13.19
N ASN A 87 1.95 10.64 12.04
CA ASN A 87 1.34 9.97 10.89
C ASN A 87 2.28 9.04 10.11
N ASP A 88 3.59 9.29 10.17
CA ASP A 88 4.62 8.51 9.46
C ASP A 88 5.38 7.55 10.40
N ARG A 89 5.07 7.59 11.70
CA ARG A 89 5.75 6.79 12.71
C ARG A 89 5.29 5.34 12.66
N PHE A 90 6.26 4.43 12.65
CA PHE A 90 5.97 2.99 12.73
C PHE A 90 5.48 2.58 14.13
N PRO A 91 4.52 1.65 14.23
CA PRO A 91 4.17 1.04 15.50
C PRO A 91 5.35 0.22 16.03
N PHE A 92 5.42 0.05 17.34
CA PHE A 92 6.43 -0.82 17.92
C PHE A 92 6.22 -2.28 17.47
N CYS A 93 7.35 -2.96 17.23
CA CYS A 93 7.45 -4.40 17.34
C CYS A 93 7.50 -4.74 18.84
#